data_AF-A0A359MY15-F1
#
_entry.id   AF-A0A359MY15-F1
#
_cell.length_a   1.000
_cell.length_b   1.000
_cell.length_c   1.000
_cell.angle_alpha   90.00
_cell.angle_beta   90.00
_cell.angle_gamma   90.00
#
_symmetry.space_group_name_H-M   'P 1'
#
loop_
_entity.id
_entity.type
_entity.pdbx_description
1 polymer ?
#
loop_
_entity_poly.entity_id
_entity_poly.type
_entity_poly.pdbx_seq_one_letter_code
_entity_poly.pdbx_strand_id
1 'polypeptide(L)'
;MFKDVSSIKPNTWSCRAIEISSDFGVVSKTNQYFRPESNITRAEALAIVMKAASIDSSTSSEASQFWDVQNSWQIKATNKALELGIIDKSTNFRPNQNATR
;
A
#
# COMPACT_ATOMS: atom_id res chain seq x y z
N MET A 1 -5.18 14.28 -12.46
CA MET A 1 -3.74 14.01 -12.26
C MET A 1 -3.31 14.59 -10.93
N PHE A 2 -2.41 13.94 -10.19
CA PHE A 2 -1.94 14.42 -8.88
C PHE A 2 -1.18 15.74 -9.02
N LYS A 3 -1.30 16.64 -8.04
CA LYS A 3 -0.71 17.99 -8.09
C LYS A 3 0.81 18.00 -7.98
N ASP A 4 1.39 16.96 -7.40
CA ASP A 4 2.82 16.81 -7.12
C ASP A 4 3.52 15.83 -8.07
N VAL A 5 2.82 15.31 -9.09
CA VAL A 5 3.39 14.41 -10.11
C VAL A 5 3.64 15.22 -11.38
N SER A 6 4.89 15.27 -11.84
CA SER A 6 5.31 16.08 -12.98
C SER A 6 6.31 15.35 -13.85
N SER A 7 6.25 15.59 -15.16
CA SER A 7 7.26 15.08 -16.11
C SER A 7 8.56 15.87 -16.09
N ILE A 8 8.67 16.98 -15.34
CA ILE A 8 9.74 17.97 -15.57
C ILE A 8 10.71 18.12 -14.39
N LYS A 9 10.35 17.71 -13.16
CA LYS A 9 11.20 17.56 -11.94
C LYS A 9 10.31 17.37 -10.69
N PRO A 10 10.77 16.71 -9.60
CA PRO A 10 11.90 15.78 -9.47
C PRO A 10 11.54 14.30 -9.74
N ASN A 11 10.33 13.99 -10.20
CA ASN A 11 9.77 12.62 -10.22
C ASN A 11 9.43 12.09 -11.63
N THR A 12 10.13 12.59 -12.66
CA THR A 12 9.85 12.31 -14.08
C THR A 12 9.76 10.83 -14.40
N TRP A 13 10.61 10.00 -13.79
CA TRP A 13 10.63 8.55 -13.97
C TRP A 13 9.38 7.85 -13.45
N SER A 14 8.76 8.39 -12.40
CA SER A 14 7.60 7.79 -11.71
C SER A 14 6.27 8.17 -12.34
N CYS A 15 6.24 9.31 -13.06
CA CYS A 15 5.02 9.92 -13.59
C CYS A 15 4.16 8.92 -14.37
N ARG A 16 4.78 8.20 -15.32
CA ARG A 16 4.07 7.21 -16.13
C ARG A 16 3.57 6.00 -15.33
N ALA A 17 4.39 5.50 -14.41
CA ALA A 17 4.01 4.37 -13.57
C ALA A 17 2.83 4.74 -12.67
N ILE A 18 2.85 5.93 -12.07
CA ILE A 18 1.79 6.43 -11.20
C ILE A 18 0.48 6.59 -11.95
N GLU A 19 0.50 7.16 -13.17
CA GLU A 19 -0.69 7.27 -14.01
C GLU A 19 -1.32 5.90 -14.26
N ILE A 20 -0.53 4.92 -14.72
CA ILE A 20 -1.00 3.57 -15.00
C ILE A 20 -1.56 2.93 -13.73
N SER A 21 -0.79 2.93 -12.64
CA SER A 21 -1.24 2.38 -11.36
C SER A 21 -2.53 3.02 -10.87
N SER A 22 -2.72 4.31 -11.15
CA SER A 22 -3.93 5.03 -10.79
C SER A 22 -5.12 4.63 -11.65
N ASP A 23 -4.92 4.46 -12.96
CA ASP A 23 -5.94 3.99 -13.91
C ASP A 23 -6.41 2.57 -13.61
N PHE A 24 -5.50 1.71 -13.17
CA PHE A 24 -5.82 0.35 -12.74
C PHE A 24 -6.31 0.25 -11.27
N GLY A 25 -6.48 1.37 -10.56
CA GLY A 25 -7.01 1.38 -9.19
C GLY A 25 -6.05 0.86 -8.11
N VAL A 26 -4.77 0.61 -8.47
CA VAL A 26 -3.71 0.20 -7.54
C VAL A 26 -3.44 1.32 -6.53
N VAL A 27 -3.39 2.56 -6.99
CA VAL A 27 -3.22 3.74 -6.13
C VAL A 27 -4.47 4.63 -6.18
N SER A 28 -4.83 5.22 -5.04
CA SER A 28 -6.06 6.01 -4.92
C SER A 28 -6.00 7.32 -5.69
N LYS A 29 -7.06 7.63 -6.45
CA LYS A 29 -7.28 8.94 -7.10
C LYS A 29 -7.96 9.97 -6.19
N THR A 30 -8.41 9.56 -5.01
CA THR A 30 -9.17 10.43 -4.10
C THR A 30 -8.29 11.52 -3.49
N ASN A 31 -6.99 11.23 -3.33
CA ASN A 31 -6.03 12.18 -2.81
C ASN A 31 -5.53 13.12 -3.91
N GLN A 32 -5.40 14.41 -3.60
CA GLN A 32 -4.86 15.40 -4.55
C GLN A 32 -3.34 15.27 -4.77
N TYR A 33 -2.65 14.56 -3.89
CA TYR A 33 -1.19 14.40 -3.86
C TYR A 33 -0.82 12.91 -3.80
N PHE A 34 0.20 12.50 -4.56
CA PHE A 34 0.74 11.14 -4.57
C PHE A 34 1.95 10.97 -3.66
N ARG A 35 2.78 12.01 -3.51
CA ARG A 35 4.01 12.08 -2.73
C ARG A 35 5.09 11.06 -3.17
N PRO A 36 5.53 11.08 -4.43
CA PRO A 36 6.44 10.07 -4.97
C PRO A 36 7.84 10.07 -4.36
N GLU A 37 8.27 11.19 -3.78
CA GLU A 37 9.56 11.32 -3.10
C GLU A 37 9.49 11.00 -1.59
N SER A 38 8.28 10.73 -1.06
CA SER A 38 8.12 10.35 0.34
C SER A 38 8.36 8.87 0.54
N ASN A 39 8.92 8.51 1.70
CA ASN A 39 9.03 7.11 2.09
C ASN A 39 7.62 6.53 2.26
N ILE A 40 7.44 5.33 1.71
CA ILE A 40 6.21 4.54 1.86
C ILE A 40 6.26 3.72 3.15
N THR A 41 5.12 3.60 3.84
CA THR A 41 5.02 2.70 4.99
C THR A 41 4.92 1.24 4.56
N ARG A 42 5.24 0.31 5.47
CA ARG A 42 5.12 -1.14 5.23
C ARG A 42 3.69 -1.55 4.88
N ALA A 43 2.68 -0.96 5.53
CA ALA A 43 1.28 -1.26 5.23
C ALA A 43 0.83 -0.72 3.86
N GLU A 44 1.28 0.48 3.48
CA GLU A 44 0.98 1.03 2.15
C GLU A 44 1.67 0.23 1.04
N ALA A 45 2.93 -0.16 1.24
CA ALA A 45 3.65 -1.01 0.29
C ALA A 45 2.94 -2.35 0.09
N LEU A 46 2.52 -2.99 1.18
CA LEU A 46 1.73 -4.23 1.12
C LEU A 46 0.42 -4.02 0.36
N ALA A 47 -0.32 -2.94 0.64
CA ALA A 47 -1.58 -2.65 -0.04
C ALA A 47 -1.40 -2.43 -1.56
N ILE A 48 -0.32 -1.78 -1.98
CA ILE A 48 0.03 -1.62 -3.40
C ILE A 48 0.29 -2.98 -4.04
N VAL A 49 1.09 -3.84 -3.41
CA VAL A 49 1.38 -5.20 -3.93
C VAL A 49 0.10 -6.03 -4.05
N MET A 50 -0.75 -6.02 -3.01
CA MET A 50 -2.00 -6.77 -3.02
C MET A 50 -2.94 -6.29 -4.12
N LYS A 51 -3.11 -4.97 -4.28
CA LYS A 51 -3.94 -4.41 -5.35
C LYS A 51 -3.38 -4.68 -6.74
N ALA A 52 -2.07 -4.58 -6.93
CA ALA A 52 -1.42 -4.92 -8.19
C ALA A 52 -1.65 -6.39 -8.57
N ALA A 53 -1.71 -7.28 -7.57
CA ALA A 53 -2.05 -8.69 -7.73
C ALA A 53 -3.57 -8.97 -7.80
N SER A 54 -4.42 -7.94 -7.78
CA SER A 54 -5.89 -8.07 -7.75
C SER A 54 -6.40 -8.93 -6.58
N ILE A 55 -5.69 -8.90 -5.44
CA ILE A 55 -6.07 -9.59 -4.21
C ILE A 55 -7.04 -8.70 -3.45
N ASP A 56 -8.26 -9.19 -3.26
CA ASP A 56 -9.25 -8.55 -2.41
C ASP A 56 -9.09 -9.00 -0.95
N SER A 57 -9.02 -8.02 -0.05
CA SER A 57 -8.97 -8.22 1.40
C SER A 57 -10.29 -7.84 2.11
N SER A 58 -11.33 -7.43 1.37
CA SER A 58 -12.59 -6.93 1.92
C SER A 58 -13.30 -7.92 2.85
N THR A 59 -13.17 -9.22 2.55
CA THR A 59 -13.77 -10.36 3.27
C THR A 59 -12.90 -10.93 4.38
N SER A 60 -11.73 -10.33 4.63
CA SER A 60 -10.82 -10.81 5.68
C SER A 60 -11.34 -10.47 7.08
N SER A 61 -10.95 -11.28 8.05
CA SER A 61 -11.31 -11.10 9.46
C SER A 61 -10.95 -9.69 9.95
N GLU A 62 -11.81 -9.12 10.80
CA GLU A 62 -11.57 -7.85 11.51
C GLU A 62 -10.68 -8.03 12.74
N ALA A 63 -10.42 -9.28 13.17
CA ALA A 63 -9.53 -9.55 14.29
C ALA A 63 -8.07 -9.53 13.82
N SER A 64 -7.28 -8.60 14.36
CA SER A 64 -5.87 -8.47 14.02
C SER A 64 -5.06 -9.71 14.42
N GLN A 65 -4.17 -10.17 13.54
CA GLN A 65 -3.16 -11.19 13.84
C GLN A 65 -1.86 -10.59 14.40
N PHE A 66 -1.74 -9.25 14.43
CA PHE A 66 -0.56 -8.53 14.90
C PHE A 66 -0.94 -7.52 15.98
N TRP A 67 -0.13 -7.41 17.05
CA TRP A 67 -0.41 -6.51 18.17
C TRP A 67 -0.45 -5.04 17.76
N ASP A 68 0.42 -4.63 16.85
CA ASP A 68 0.64 -3.24 16.45
C ASP A 68 -0.18 -2.79 15.23
N VAL A 69 -1.10 -3.63 14.76
CA VAL A 69 -2.01 -3.32 13.65
C VAL A 69 -3.42 -3.12 14.22
N GLN A 70 -3.83 -1.85 14.30
CA GLN A 70 -5.12 -1.46 14.89
C GLN A 70 -6.10 -0.84 13.88
N ASN A 71 -5.61 -0.38 12.73
CA ASN A 71 -6.46 0.22 11.71
C ASN A 71 -7.16 -0.87 10.88
N SER A 72 -8.49 -0.83 10.77
CA SER A 72 -9.30 -1.87 10.12
C SER A 72 -8.81 -2.22 8.70
N TRP A 73 -8.46 -1.23 7.86
CA TRP A 73 -7.97 -1.56 6.51
C TRP A 73 -6.61 -2.28 6.53
N GLN A 74 -5.74 -1.95 7.50
CA GLN A 74 -4.46 -2.63 7.69
C GLN A 74 -4.67 -4.05 8.21
N ILE A 75 -5.62 -4.24 9.14
CA ILE A 75 -5.98 -5.56 9.67
C ILE A 75 -6.40 -6.47 8.52
N LYS A 76 -7.34 -6.01 7.68
CA LYS A 76 -7.80 -6.78 6.52
C LYS A 76 -6.67 -7.15 5.57
N ALA A 77 -5.85 -6.17 5.19
CA ALA A 77 -4.74 -6.37 4.28
C ALA A 77 -3.71 -7.37 4.84
N THR A 78 -3.28 -7.18 6.08
CA THR A 78 -2.29 -8.05 6.73
C THR A 78 -2.83 -9.45 6.97
N ASN A 79 -4.10 -9.60 7.35
CA ASN A 79 -4.74 -10.90 7.52
C ASN A 79 -4.78 -11.68 6.21
N LYS A 80 -5.19 -11.04 5.10
CA LYS A 80 -5.22 -11.70 3.80
C LYS A 80 -3.82 -12.06 3.30
N ALA A 81 -2.87 -11.15 3.49
CA ALA A 81 -1.49 -11.40 3.12
C ALA A 81 -0.88 -12.57 3.91
N LEU A 82 -1.24 -12.72 5.18
CA LEU A 82 -0.82 -13.84 6.02
C LEU A 82 -1.44 -15.16 5.54
N GLU A 83 -2.73 -15.17 5.22
CA GLU A 83 -3.44 -16.34 4.67
C GLU A 83 -2.79 -16.85 3.37
N LEU A 84 -2.37 -15.92 2.52
CA LEU A 84 -1.74 -16.21 1.23
C LEU A 84 -0.22 -16.47 1.32
N GLY A 85 0.38 -16.37 2.52
CA GLY A 85 1.82 -16.54 2.70
C GLY A 85 2.69 -15.44 2.09
N ILE A 86 2.12 -14.26 1.84
CA ILE A 86 2.83 -13.08 1.32
C ILE A 86 3.67 -12.42 2.43
N ILE A 87 3.20 -12.52 3.67
CA ILE A 87 3.92 -12.05 4.86
C ILE A 87 4.00 -13.17 5.90
N ASP A 88 5.06 -13.15 6.70
CA ASP A 88 5.25 -14.12 7.76
C ASP A 88 4.45 -13.76 9.03
N LYS A 89 4.05 -14.80 9.76
CA LYS A 89 3.45 -14.65 11.09
C LYS A 89 4.51 -14.16 12.08
N SER A 90 4.20 -13.11 12.82
CA SER A 90 5.03 -12.64 13.94
C SER A 90 4.17 -11.88 14.95
N THR A 91 4.77 -11.41 16.04
CA THR A 91 4.07 -10.60 17.05
C THR A 91 3.65 -9.22 16.51
N ASN A 92 4.51 -8.61 15.68
CA ASN A 92 4.41 -7.22 15.25
C ASN A 92 4.68 -7.10 13.75
N PHE A 93 3.82 -6.40 13.02
CA PHE A 93 4.00 -6.15 11.59
C PHE A 93 4.76 -4.83 11.30
N ARG A 94 4.68 -3.87 12.22
CA ARG A 94 5.22 -2.50 12.13
C ARG A 94 4.60 -1.72 10.96
N PRO A 95 3.27 -1.59 10.88
CA PRO A 95 2.58 -1.10 9.68
C PRO A 95 3.00 0.31 9.24
N ASN A 96 3.32 1.17 10.21
CA ASN A 96 3.62 2.60 9.98
C ASN A 96 5.11 2.90 9.89
N GLN A 97 6.00 1.89 9.97
CA GLN A 97 7.42 2.08 9.70
C GLN A 97 7.68 2.13 8.20
N ASN A 98 8.75 2.84 7.80
CA ASN A 98 9.15 2.89 6.40
C ASN A 98 9.50 1.50 5.88
N ALA A 99 9.06 1.19 4.67
CA ALA A 99 9.49 0.00 3.96
C ALA A 99 10.96 0.14 3.53
N THR A 100 11.70 -0.97 3.58
CA THR A 100 13.06 -1.07 3.05
C THR A 100 13.04 -1.79 1.70
N ARG A 101 14.05 -1.54 0.87
CA ARG A 101 14.23 -2.19 -0.43
C ARG A 101 14.69 -3.64 -0.28
#